data_AF-A0AAE4AZW8-F1
#
_entry.id   AF-A0AAE4AZW8-F1
#
_cell.length_a   1.000
_cell.length_b   1.000
_cell.length_c   1.000
_cell.angle_alpha   90.00
_cell.angle_beta   90.00
_cell.angle_gamma   90.00
#
_symmetry.space_group_name_H-M   'P 1'
#
loop_
_entity.id
_entity.type
_entity.pdbx_description
1 polymer ?
#
loop_
_entity_poly.entity_id
_entity_poly.type
_entity_poly.pdbx_seq_one_letter_code
_entity_poly.pdbx_strand_id
1 'polypeptide(L)'
;MRDNEKVRFDPTAPDIRPVGWQVQMRIDWVVTQVMATHRGLPEDQVRIELAQRLRGMGAAAGQRQVDNYARAISALPSLPATGTATDTAGR
;
A
#
# COMPACT_ATOMS: atom_id res chain seq x y z
N MET A 1 -23.08 45.38 -0.41
CA MET A 1 -22.75 44.32 -1.39
C MET A 1 -21.40 43.78 -0.99
N ARG A 2 -21.32 42.54 -0.49
CA ARG A 2 -20.03 41.88 -0.25
C ARG A 2 -19.64 41.23 -1.56
N ASP A 3 -18.52 41.66 -2.11
CA ASP A 3 -17.97 41.12 -3.35
C ASP A 3 -17.77 39.61 -3.18
N ASN A 4 -18.46 38.84 -4.03
CA ASN A 4 -18.24 37.41 -4.16
C ASN A 4 -16.88 37.23 -4.82
N GLU A 5 -15.82 37.27 -4.01
CA GLU A 5 -14.49 36.82 -4.38
C GLU A 5 -14.62 35.37 -4.83
N LYS A 6 -14.54 35.16 -6.14
CA LYS A 6 -14.52 33.83 -6.74
C LYS A 6 -13.30 33.12 -6.16
N VAL A 7 -13.52 32.15 -5.27
CA VAL A 7 -12.48 31.29 -4.72
C VAL A 7 -11.72 30.69 -5.90
N ARG A 8 -10.55 31.27 -6.18
CA ARG A 8 -9.68 30.85 -7.27
C ARG A 8 -8.92 29.65 -6.73
N PHE A 9 -9.30 28.45 -7.15
CA PHE A 9 -8.58 27.23 -6.80
C PHE A 9 -7.16 27.34 -7.36
N ASP A 10 -6.19 27.62 -6.49
CA ASP A 10 -4.77 27.64 -6.82
C ASP A 10 -4.20 26.23 -6.58
N PRO A 11 -3.96 25.43 -7.64
CA PRO A 11 -3.45 24.06 -7.48
C PRO A 11 -2.00 24.00 -6.95
N THR A 12 -1.34 25.15 -6.78
CA THR A 12 0.05 25.24 -6.30
C THR A 12 0.15 25.62 -4.82
N ALA A 13 -0.97 25.88 -4.14
CA ALA A 13 -0.96 26.20 -2.72
C ALA A 13 -0.45 25.00 -1.90
N PRO A 14 0.46 25.21 -0.94
CA PRO A 14 1.19 24.14 -0.24
C PRO A 14 0.30 23.22 0.62
N ASP A 15 -0.94 23.62 0.90
CA ASP A 15 -1.89 22.87 1.73
C ASP A 15 -2.95 22.11 0.90
N ILE A 16 -2.91 22.22 -0.44
CA ILE A 16 -3.84 21.52 -1.33
C ILE A 16 -3.28 20.15 -1.68
N ARG A 17 -3.93 19.11 -1.16
CA ARG A 17 -3.60 17.74 -1.55
C ARG A 17 -4.04 17.51 -2.99
N PRO A 18 -3.18 16.91 -3.84
CA PRO A 18 -3.48 16.69 -5.24
C PRO A 18 -4.69 15.76 -5.42
N VAL A 19 -5.42 15.94 -6.52
CA VAL A 19 -6.52 15.05 -6.89
C VAL A 19 -6.03 13.59 -6.90
N GLY A 20 -6.74 12.71 -6.20
CA GLY A 20 -6.38 11.30 -6.09
C GLY A 20 -5.49 10.92 -4.89
N TRP A 21 -5.07 11.87 -4.04
CA TRP A 21 -4.23 11.59 -2.87
C TRP A 21 -4.82 10.50 -1.94
N GLN A 22 -6.13 10.48 -1.76
CA GLN A 22 -6.81 9.49 -0.92
C GLN A 22 -6.71 8.09 -1.52
N VAL A 23 -6.78 7.98 -2.84
CA VAL A 23 -6.60 6.71 -3.54
C VAL A 23 -5.17 6.22 -3.36
N GLN A 24 -4.19 7.10 -3.52
CA GLN A 24 -2.78 6.76 -3.30
C GLN A 24 -2.54 6.26 -1.88
N MET A 25 -3.05 6.94 -0.86
CA MET A 25 -2.91 6.48 0.54
C MET A 25 -3.52 5.10 0.79
N ARG A 26 -4.64 4.78 0.13
CA ARG A 26 -5.23 3.43 0.23
C ARG A 26 -4.36 2.38 -0.45
N ILE A 27 -3.80 2.70 -1.62
CA ILE A 27 -2.85 1.82 -2.32
C ILE A 27 -1.64 1.54 -1.42
N ASP A 28 -1.02 2.59 -0.87
CA ASP A 28 0.16 2.47 -0.03
C ASP A 28 -0.11 1.64 1.23
N TRP A 29 -1.27 1.84 1.86
CA TRP A 29 -1.70 1.06 3.00
C TRP A 29 -1.88 -0.42 2.66
N VAL A 30 -2.58 -0.74 1.57
CA VAL A 30 -2.77 -2.13 1.13
C VAL A 30 -1.43 -2.80 0.82
N VAL A 31 -0.55 -2.12 0.08
CA VAL A 31 0.80 -2.63 -0.25
C VAL A 31 1.57 -2.94 1.03
N THR A 32 1.54 -2.05 2.02
CA THR A 32 2.20 -2.26 3.32
C THR A 32 1.66 -3.49 4.05
N GLN A 33 0.34 -3.70 4.04
CA GLN A 33 -0.27 -4.89 4.65
C GLN A 33 0.10 -6.19 3.94
N VAL A 34 0.13 -6.18 2.60
CA VAL A 34 0.52 -7.36 1.80
C VAL A 34 2.02 -7.63 1.97
N MET A 35 2.87 -6.62 2.00
CA MET A 35 4.30 -6.76 2.33
C MET A 35 4.51 -7.45 3.68
N ALA A 36 3.73 -7.10 4.71
CA ALA A 36 3.88 -7.68 6.04
C ALA A 36 3.50 -9.16 6.10
N THR A 37 2.58 -9.62 5.24
CA THR A 37 1.95 -10.94 5.35
C THR A 37 2.32 -11.91 4.22
N HIS A 38 2.75 -11.40 3.06
CA HIS A 38 2.96 -12.18 1.83
C HIS A 38 4.36 -12.02 1.22
N ARG A 39 5.28 -11.33 1.89
CA ARG A 39 6.70 -11.27 1.49
C ARG A 39 7.31 -12.67 1.36
N GLY A 40 8.08 -12.89 0.30
CA GLY A 40 8.72 -14.18 0.01
C GLY A 40 7.76 -15.28 -0.48
N LEU A 41 6.46 -14.99 -0.65
CA LEU A 41 5.53 -15.90 -1.32
C LEU A 41 5.61 -15.74 -2.85
N PRO A 42 5.13 -16.73 -3.63
CA PRO A 42 5.12 -16.66 -5.09
C PRO A 42 4.40 -15.40 -5.62
N GLU A 43 4.96 -14.78 -6.68
CA GLU A 43 4.44 -13.53 -7.28
C GLU A 43 2.94 -13.60 -7.58
N ASP A 44 2.45 -14.73 -8.13
CA ASP A 44 1.04 -14.89 -8.47
C ASP A 44 0.12 -14.87 -7.25
N GLN A 45 0.55 -15.45 -6.14
CA GLN A 45 -0.22 -15.43 -4.90
C GLN A 45 -0.28 -14.00 -4.34
N VAL A 46 0.84 -13.28 -4.36
CA VAL A 46 0.89 -11.87 -3.95
C VAL A 46 0.01 -11.00 -4.86
N ARG A 47 0.05 -11.23 -6.17
CA ARG A 47 -0.74 -10.50 -7.18
C ARG A 47 -2.23 -10.65 -6.93
N ILE A 48 -2.69 -11.88 -6.70
CA ILE A 48 -4.11 -12.20 -6.43
C ILE A 48 -4.56 -11.47 -5.16
N GLU A 49 -3.81 -11.61 -4.07
CA GLU A 49 -4.16 -11.00 -2.79
C GLU A 49 -4.19 -9.46 -2.88
N LEU A 50 -3.15 -8.88 -3.50
CA LEU A 50 -3.03 -7.44 -3.68
C LEU A 50 -4.19 -6.88 -4.48
N ALA A 51 -4.55 -7.53 -5.60
CA ALA A 51 -5.68 -7.11 -6.44
C ALA A 51 -7.02 -7.17 -5.70
N GLN A 52 -7.25 -8.22 -4.90
CA GLN A 52 -8.48 -8.38 -4.12
C GLN A 52 -8.62 -7.30 -3.05
N ARG A 53 -7.56 -7.03 -2.27
CA ARG A 53 -7.58 -6.01 -1.21
C ARG A 53 -7.73 -4.60 -1.77
N LEU A 54 -7.03 -4.29 -2.86
CA LEU A 54 -7.15 -3.00 -3.55
C LEU A 54 -8.57 -2.75 -4.04
N ARG A 55 -9.21 -3.76 -4.63
CA ARG A 55 -10.62 -3.69 -5.04
C ARG A 55 -11.55 -3.47 -3.84
N GLY A 56 -11.37 -4.21 -2.75
CA GLY A 56 -12.15 -4.05 -1.52
C GLY A 56 -12.05 -2.66 -0.89
N MET A 57 -10.90 -2.00 -1.02
CA MET A 57 -10.66 -0.64 -0.52
C MET A 57 -11.11 0.48 -1.48
N GLY A 58 -11.67 0.14 -2.63
CA GLY A 58 -12.03 1.11 -3.67
C GLY A 58 -10.81 1.81 -4.27
N ALA A 59 -9.64 1.17 -4.23
CA ALA A 59 -8.38 1.68 -4.72
C ALA A 59 -7.99 0.94 -6.00
N ALA A 60 -8.59 1.31 -7.12
CA ALA A 60 -8.34 0.67 -8.41
C ALA A 60 -6.94 1.05 -8.94
N ALA A 61 -5.92 0.27 -8.59
CA ALA A 61 -4.60 0.35 -9.22
C ALA A 61 -4.66 -0.28 -10.62
N GLY A 62 -3.88 0.26 -11.56
CA GLY A 62 -3.75 -0.33 -12.89
C GLY A 62 -3.04 -1.69 -12.83
N GLN A 63 -3.32 -2.59 -13.78
CA GLN A 63 -2.74 -3.94 -13.80
C GLN A 63 -1.20 -3.93 -13.71
N ARG A 64 -0.55 -3.05 -14.48
CA ARG A 64 0.92 -2.87 -14.43
C ARG A 64 1.43 -2.50 -13.03
N GLN A 65 0.68 -1.68 -12.30
CA GLN A 65 1.03 -1.25 -10.97
C GLN A 65 0.92 -2.42 -9.97
N VAL A 66 -0.15 -3.22 -10.07
CA VAL A 66 -0.31 -4.45 -9.29
C VAL A 66 0.83 -5.43 -9.56
N ASP A 67 1.17 -5.66 -10.84
CA ASP A 67 2.24 -6.58 -11.22
C ASP A 67 3.61 -6.12 -10.67
N ASN A 68 3.89 -4.82 -10.75
CA ASN A 68 5.14 -4.25 -10.21
C ASN A 68 5.25 -4.42 -8.70
N TYR A 69 4.17 -4.17 -7.95
CA TYR A 69 4.15 -4.39 -6.50
C TYR A 69 4.26 -5.87 -6.16
N ALA A 70 3.54 -6.75 -6.86
CA ALA A 70 3.58 -8.18 -6.63
C ALA A 70 5.02 -8.72 -6.77
N ARG A 71 5.72 -8.34 -7.85
CA ARG A 71 7.12 -8.70 -8.08
C ARG A 71 8.04 -8.19 -6.98
N ALA A 72 7.88 -6.93 -6.58
CA ALA A 72 8.70 -6.32 -5.54
C ALA A 72 8.51 -7.03 -4.19
N ILE A 73 7.26 -7.33 -3.83
CA ILE A 73 6.91 -7.98 -2.56
C ILE A 73 7.38 -9.44 -2.55
N SER A 74 7.20 -10.18 -3.64
CA SER A 74 7.65 -11.58 -3.73
C SER A 74 9.17 -11.71 -3.64
N ALA A 75 9.90 -10.68 -4.08
CA ALA A 75 11.36 -10.64 -3.99
C ALA A 75 11.88 -10.31 -2.57
N LEU A 76 11.01 -9.88 -1.65
CA LEU A 76 11.41 -9.59 -0.27
C LEU A 76 11.76 -10.90 0.47
N PRO A 77 12.79 -10.90 1.31
CA PRO A 77 13.09 -12.05 2.15
C PRO A 77 11.91 -12.35 3.07
N SER A 78 11.58 -13.63 3.26
CA SER A 78 10.58 -14.03 4.24
C SER A 78 10.98 -13.52 5.64
N LEU A 79 10.01 -13.13 6.48
CA LEU A 79 10.33 -12.88 7.89
C LEU A 79 10.79 -14.20 8.49
N PRO A 80 11.82 -14.22 9.35
CA PRO A 80 11.94 -15.34 10.26
C PRO A 80 10.60 -15.45 10.98
N ALA A 81 9.97 -16.62 10.92
CA ALA A 81 8.85 -16.91 11.80
C ALA A 81 9.33 -16.53 13.19
N THR A 82 8.64 -15.63 13.89
CA THR A 82 9.07 -15.15 15.20
C THR A 82 9.20 -16.36 16.11
N GLY A 83 10.42 -16.90 16.13
CA GLY A 83 10.78 -18.06 16.91
C GLY A 83 10.77 -17.59 18.34
N THR A 84 10.05 -18.33 19.16
CA THR A 84 10.15 -18.35 20.61
C THR A 84 11.60 -18.12 21.05
N ALA A 85 11.92 -16.88 21.47
CA ALA A 85 13.11 -16.58 22.25
C ALA A 85 12.89 -17.09 23.67
N THR A 86 12.86 -18.42 23.83
CA THR A 86 13.00 -19.10 25.12
C THR A 86 13.83 -20.38 24.92
N ASP A 87 14.96 -20.24 24.24
CA ASP A 87 16.08 -21.18 24.38
C ASP A 87 17.10 -20.53 25.32
N THR A 88 16.85 -20.59 26.63
CA THR A 88 17.85 -20.38 27.68
C THR A 88 17.29 -20.90 29.01
N ALA A 89 17.56 -22.17 29.33
CA ALA A 89 17.97 -22.63 30.66
C ALA A 89 18.02 -24.18 30.68
N GLY A 90 19.00 -24.75 29.99
CA GLY A 90 19.58 -26.01 30.40
C GLY A 90 20.73 -25.74 31.35
N ARG A 91 20.52 -25.95 32.65
CA ARG A 91 21.49 -26.53 33.60
C ARG A 91 20.77 -26.93 34.89
#